data_AF-A0A6P3Y170-F1
#
_entry.id   AF-A0A6P3Y170-F1
#
_cell.length_a   1.000
_cell.length_b   1.000
_cell.length_c   1.000
_cell.angle_alpha   90.00
_cell.angle_beta   90.00
_cell.angle_gamma   90.00
#
_symmetry.space_group_name_H-M   'P 1'
#
loop_
_entity.id
_entity.type
_entity.pdbx_description
1 polymer ?
#
loop_
_entity_poly.entity_id
_entity_poly.type
_entity_poly.pdbx_seq_one_letter_code
_entity_poly.pdbx_strand_id
1 'polypeptide(L)'
;MEVIWDRYYGITKRFLSLSGQWPYQNKNEKMLRMSVVTTAILVINLPQIKILTDRVSIDWKRLHTLEEHEIMETYVTGTRWIVLMYIVVCLIGLHVFILMSLIPHILDIVLPLNESRPIMLPFEAYYFVDERKYFFYILCSGLISADIGMFAFIAYDIMFFTFVEHACGIFAVTGFRFEHLVSGDINAVKIFNNNTDETYNKRISCSLDTHRAALEFAEHLENTFSLNLGIELLLATVILSINLLQVTKPSHNIVEILRHFNYVLGQVIHLFVFCWEGQRLMDHSLQIHYKVMELIWDRYYSFTKRFLSLSGQWPYQNKNERMLRLSIITTAILVINVPQIKILTDRVSIDWKRLQNQEEHEIMETYVTSARRLILMYTAVCLIGLHIFILVSLIPHILDIVLPLNESRPIVLPFEAYYFVDERKYFIYIFCYGLIAAEITVVGLIAYDIMFFTFVEHVCGIFAVTGFRFEHLVSEDIDAVKVVNNDTDKTYNKKMACSVDAHRAALE
;
A
#
# COMPACT_ATOMS: atom_id res chain seq x y z
N MET A 1 35.22 -49.93 -2.66
CA MET A 1 35.03 -48.53 -2.22
C MET A 1 34.05 -47.79 -3.14
N GLU A 2 34.13 -47.98 -4.47
CA GLU A 2 33.18 -47.39 -5.45
C GLU A 2 31.71 -47.76 -5.24
N VAL A 3 31.40 -49.02 -4.92
CA VAL A 3 30.01 -49.51 -4.77
C VAL A 3 29.27 -48.85 -3.59
N ILE A 4 29.99 -48.51 -2.52
CA ILE A 4 29.40 -47.83 -1.34
C ILE A 4 29.25 -46.33 -1.62
N TRP A 5 30.19 -45.72 -2.36
CA TRP A 5 30.16 -44.32 -2.75
C TRP A 5 29.04 -43.99 -3.75
N ASP A 6 28.82 -44.84 -4.76
CA ASP A 6 27.76 -44.64 -5.75
C ASP A 6 26.36 -44.75 -5.13
N ARG A 7 26.21 -45.53 -4.03
CA ARG A 7 24.93 -45.73 -3.34
C ARG A 7 24.47 -44.50 -2.54
N TYR A 8 25.40 -43.68 -2.02
CA TYR A 8 25.08 -42.50 -1.21
C TYR A 8 25.29 -41.16 -1.95
N TYR A 9 26.27 -41.09 -2.86
CA TYR A 9 26.64 -39.85 -3.56
C TYR A 9 26.46 -39.93 -5.09
N GLY A 10 25.84 -40.99 -5.61
CA GLY A 10 25.69 -41.21 -7.05
C GLY A 10 24.96 -40.09 -7.79
N ILE A 11 23.95 -39.49 -7.18
CA ILE A 11 23.22 -38.34 -7.76
C ILE A 11 24.15 -37.10 -7.81
N THR A 12 24.79 -36.77 -6.68
CA THR A 12 25.73 -35.65 -6.59
C THR A 12 26.92 -35.80 -7.54
N LYS A 13 27.47 -37.01 -7.66
CA LYS A 13 28.53 -37.37 -8.61
C LYS A 13 28.08 -37.18 -10.06
N ARG A 14 26.85 -37.56 -10.41
CA ARG A 14 26.29 -37.33 -11.76
C ARG A 14 26.13 -35.85 -12.06
N PHE A 15 25.58 -35.05 -11.14
CA PHE A 15 25.44 -33.60 -11.32
C PHE A 15 26.78 -32.89 -11.43
N LEU A 16 27.73 -33.17 -10.53
CA LEU A 16 29.09 -32.60 -10.58
C LEU A 16 29.86 -33.04 -11.83
N SER A 17 29.66 -34.28 -12.30
CA SER A 17 30.29 -34.78 -13.53
C SER A 17 29.67 -34.16 -14.79
N LEU A 18 28.37 -33.88 -14.77
CA LEU A 18 27.66 -33.16 -15.84
C LEU A 18 28.09 -31.70 -15.92
N SER A 19 28.20 -31.01 -14.78
CA SER A 19 28.68 -29.64 -14.71
C SER A 19 30.19 -29.50 -14.94
N GLY A 20 30.96 -30.59 -14.95
CA GLY A 20 32.43 -30.54 -15.06
C GLY A 20 33.13 -30.16 -13.75
N GLN A 21 32.41 -30.13 -12.62
CA GLN A 21 32.95 -29.80 -11.31
C GLN A 21 33.44 -31.04 -10.53
N TRP A 22 33.32 -32.26 -11.09
CA TRP A 22 33.74 -33.48 -10.41
C TRP A 22 35.29 -33.53 -10.23
N PRO A 23 35.80 -33.74 -9.00
CA PRO A 23 37.24 -33.63 -8.72
C PRO A 23 38.11 -34.66 -9.46
N TYR A 24 37.58 -35.85 -9.72
CA TYR A 24 38.31 -36.97 -10.36
C TYR A 24 38.11 -37.06 -11.87
N GLN A 25 37.49 -36.03 -12.47
CA GLN A 25 37.25 -35.98 -13.91
C GLN A 25 38.51 -35.56 -14.66
N ASN A 26 38.70 -36.08 -15.88
CA ASN A 26 39.86 -35.74 -16.69
C ASN A 26 39.88 -34.23 -16.98
N LYS A 27 41.07 -33.59 -16.91
CA LYS A 27 41.25 -32.13 -17.06
C LYS A 27 40.62 -31.59 -18.35
N ASN A 28 40.78 -32.32 -19.46
CA ASN A 28 40.21 -31.92 -20.75
C ASN A 28 38.68 -32.04 -20.79
N GLU A 29 38.12 -33.10 -20.20
CA GLU A 29 36.66 -33.29 -20.11
C GLU A 29 36.00 -32.26 -19.19
N LYS A 30 36.66 -31.93 -18.08
CA LYS A 30 36.24 -30.87 -17.15
C LYS A 30 36.16 -29.51 -17.86
N MET A 31 37.21 -29.16 -18.59
CA MET A 31 37.28 -27.90 -19.33
C MET A 31 36.23 -27.85 -20.44
N LEU A 32 36.04 -28.95 -21.18
CA LEU A 32 35.03 -29.07 -22.24
C LEU A 32 33.59 -28.97 -21.69
N ARG A 33 33.27 -29.63 -20.57
CA ARG A 33 31.92 -29.61 -19.99
C ARG A 33 31.57 -28.26 -19.38
N MET A 34 32.50 -27.65 -18.66
CA MET A 34 32.35 -26.26 -18.17
C MET A 34 32.21 -25.28 -19.33
N SER A 35 33.00 -25.42 -20.40
CA SER A 35 32.87 -24.55 -21.58
C SER A 35 31.54 -24.77 -22.30
N VAL A 36 31.04 -26.01 -22.42
CA VAL A 36 29.73 -26.30 -23.05
C VAL A 36 28.58 -25.72 -22.23
N VAL A 37 28.58 -25.87 -20.91
CA VAL A 37 27.51 -25.29 -20.06
C VAL A 37 27.53 -23.76 -20.09
N THR A 38 28.72 -23.14 -19.98
CA THR A 38 28.85 -21.67 -20.03
C THR A 38 28.52 -21.11 -21.41
N THR A 39 28.96 -21.75 -22.50
CA THR A 39 28.58 -21.38 -23.86
C THR A 39 27.10 -21.58 -24.14
N ALA A 40 26.46 -22.65 -23.63
CA ALA A 40 25.03 -22.86 -23.78
C ALA A 40 24.20 -21.75 -23.11
N ILE A 41 24.57 -21.35 -21.88
CA ILE A 41 23.94 -20.22 -21.18
C ILE A 41 24.14 -18.92 -21.96
N LEU A 42 25.34 -18.69 -22.50
CA LEU A 42 25.63 -17.52 -23.33
C LEU A 42 24.78 -17.50 -24.62
N VAL A 43 24.69 -18.64 -25.31
CA VAL A 43 23.95 -18.80 -26.57
C VAL A 43 22.45 -18.60 -26.38
N ILE A 44 21.90 -18.98 -25.23
CA ILE A 44 20.48 -18.78 -24.91
C ILE A 44 20.17 -17.30 -24.62
N ASN A 45 21.03 -16.61 -23.87
CA ASN A 45 20.78 -15.23 -23.44
C ASN A 45 21.14 -14.18 -24.51
N LEU A 46 22.12 -14.45 -25.38
CA LEU A 46 22.62 -13.47 -26.38
C LEU A 46 21.55 -12.96 -27.36
N PRO A 47 20.69 -13.80 -27.97
CA PRO A 47 19.63 -13.34 -28.85
C PRO A 47 18.64 -12.41 -28.14
N GLN A 48 18.31 -12.71 -26.88
CA GLN A 48 17.36 -11.93 -26.09
C GLN A 48 17.93 -10.55 -25.73
N ILE A 49 19.20 -10.52 -25.28
CA ILE A 49 19.92 -9.27 -25.00
C ILE A 49 20.03 -8.41 -26.27
N LYS A 50 20.25 -9.02 -27.43
CA LYS A 50 20.27 -8.31 -28.71
C LYS A 50 18.92 -7.65 -29.00
N ILE A 51 17.81 -8.38 -28.82
CA ILE A 51 16.45 -7.84 -29.03
C ILE A 51 16.20 -6.63 -28.12
N LEU A 52 16.55 -6.72 -26.83
CA LEU A 52 16.44 -5.60 -25.89
C LEU A 52 17.26 -4.40 -26.34
N THR A 53 18.50 -4.62 -26.77
CA THR A 53 19.41 -3.57 -27.24
C THR A 53 18.89 -2.90 -28.52
N ASP A 54 18.38 -3.67 -29.48
CA ASP A 54 17.79 -3.15 -30.71
C ASP A 54 16.54 -2.30 -30.41
N ARG A 55 15.71 -2.73 -29.44
CA ARG A 55 14.55 -1.96 -28.97
C ARG A 55 14.93 -0.62 -28.36
N VAL A 56 16.00 -0.56 -27.56
CA VAL A 56 16.50 0.73 -27.02
C VAL A 56 16.71 1.74 -28.15
N SER A 57 17.41 1.33 -29.23
CA SER A 57 17.65 2.19 -30.40
C SER A 57 16.35 2.65 -31.10
N ILE A 58 15.36 1.76 -31.19
CA ILE A 58 14.06 2.05 -31.80
C ILE A 58 13.28 3.06 -30.95
N ASP A 59 13.26 2.89 -29.63
CA ASP A 59 12.49 3.76 -28.73
C ASP A 59 13.07 5.17 -28.68
N TRP A 60 14.39 5.33 -28.72
CA TRP A 60 15.02 6.64 -28.88
C TRP A 60 14.61 7.36 -30.16
N LYS A 61 14.39 6.63 -31.26
CA LYS A 61 13.90 7.20 -32.54
C LYS A 61 12.42 7.55 -32.52
N ARG A 62 11.64 7.05 -31.54
CA ARG A 62 10.20 7.32 -31.38
C ARG A 62 9.90 8.58 -30.57
N LEU A 63 10.92 9.20 -29.97
CA LEU A 63 10.80 10.46 -29.26
C LEU A 63 10.55 11.59 -30.28
N HIS A 64 9.60 12.48 -29.99
CA HIS A 64 9.13 13.51 -30.91
C HIS A 64 9.56 14.91 -30.49
N THR A 65 9.51 15.23 -29.20
CA THR A 65 9.77 16.58 -28.70
C THR A 65 11.11 16.66 -27.96
N LEU A 66 11.63 17.88 -27.80
CA LEU A 66 12.88 18.10 -27.07
C LEU A 66 12.74 17.74 -25.59
N GLU A 67 11.57 17.99 -25.01
CA GLU A 67 11.24 17.66 -23.62
C GLU A 67 11.23 16.15 -23.39
N GLU A 68 10.74 15.36 -24.36
CA GLU A 68 10.78 13.89 -24.28
C GLU A 68 12.23 13.36 -24.30
N HIS A 69 13.10 14.00 -25.07
CA HIS A 69 14.54 13.67 -25.08
C HIS A 69 15.20 14.06 -23.77
N GLU A 70 14.88 15.24 -23.22
CA GLU A 70 15.38 15.70 -21.93
C GLU A 70 14.97 14.74 -20.80
N ILE A 71 13.71 14.29 -20.78
CA ILE A 71 13.24 13.27 -19.83
C ILE A 71 14.08 12.00 -19.96
N MET A 72 14.24 11.45 -21.17
CA MET A 72 15.03 10.24 -21.36
C MET A 72 16.51 10.44 -20.96
N GLU A 73 17.08 11.61 -21.21
CA GLU A 73 18.44 11.96 -20.79
C GLU A 73 18.59 12.04 -19.26
N THR A 74 17.56 12.50 -18.54
CA THR A 74 17.57 12.47 -17.06
C THR A 74 17.69 11.04 -16.51
N TYR A 75 17.00 10.07 -17.12
CA TYR A 75 17.14 8.67 -16.74
C TYR A 75 18.53 8.13 -17.08
N VAL A 76 19.05 8.38 -18.28
CA VAL A 76 20.41 7.93 -18.66
C VAL A 76 21.48 8.50 -17.73
N THR A 77 21.39 9.79 -17.38
CA THR A 77 22.34 10.42 -16.46
C THR A 77 22.20 9.87 -15.04
N GLY A 78 20.98 9.64 -14.57
CA GLY A 78 20.71 8.94 -13.31
C GLY A 78 21.31 7.53 -13.27
N THR A 79 21.09 6.72 -14.30
CA THR A 79 21.64 5.36 -14.43
C THR A 79 23.17 5.38 -14.37
N ARG A 80 23.84 6.34 -15.05
CA ARG A 80 25.30 6.46 -15.01
C ARG A 80 25.84 6.62 -13.59
N TRP A 81 25.18 7.42 -12.76
CA TRP A 81 25.57 7.60 -11.36
C TRP A 81 25.34 6.34 -10.53
N ILE A 82 24.19 5.68 -10.70
CA ILE A 82 23.87 4.42 -10.02
C ILE A 82 24.91 3.34 -10.36
N VAL A 83 25.20 3.18 -11.65
CA VAL A 83 26.20 2.23 -12.16
C VAL A 83 27.59 2.53 -11.59
N LEU A 84 28.02 3.80 -11.59
CA LEU A 84 29.32 4.18 -11.05
C LEU A 84 29.43 3.87 -9.56
N MET A 85 28.39 4.22 -8.78
CA MET A 85 28.35 3.89 -7.36
C MET A 85 28.39 2.38 -7.13
N TYR A 86 27.64 1.60 -7.91
CA TYR A 86 27.61 0.15 -7.84
C TYR A 86 28.98 -0.48 -8.10
N ILE A 87 29.66 -0.08 -9.20
CA ILE A 87 31.01 -0.55 -9.53
C ILE A 87 31.98 -0.28 -8.38
N VAL A 88 31.96 0.95 -7.83
CA VAL A 88 32.86 1.34 -6.75
C VAL A 88 32.62 0.51 -5.50
N VAL A 89 31.36 0.30 -5.10
CA VAL A 89 31.02 -0.51 -3.92
C VAL A 89 31.46 -1.96 -4.11
N CYS A 90 31.21 -2.56 -5.28
CA CYS A 90 31.63 -3.93 -5.56
C CYS A 90 33.15 -4.10 -5.54
N LEU A 91 33.90 -3.19 -6.18
CA LEU A 91 35.36 -3.24 -6.20
C LEU A 91 35.94 -3.03 -4.80
N ILE A 92 35.43 -2.07 -4.02
CA ILE A 92 35.87 -1.87 -2.63
C ILE A 92 35.60 -3.13 -1.80
N GLY A 93 34.40 -3.71 -1.89
CA GLY A 93 34.04 -4.94 -1.19
C GLY A 93 35.00 -6.08 -1.51
N LEU A 94 35.29 -6.30 -2.79
CA LEU A 94 36.23 -7.32 -3.27
C LEU A 94 37.65 -7.10 -2.73
N HIS A 95 38.17 -5.88 -2.85
CA HIS A 95 39.51 -5.55 -2.41
C HIS A 95 39.63 -5.67 -0.88
N VAL A 96 38.65 -5.20 -0.12
CA VAL A 96 38.60 -5.39 1.34
C VAL A 96 38.62 -6.88 1.68
N PHE A 97 37.82 -7.70 0.99
CA PHE A 97 37.77 -9.15 1.22
C PHE A 97 39.14 -9.81 1.00
N ILE A 98 39.82 -9.51 -0.11
CA ILE A 98 41.11 -10.14 -0.45
C ILE A 98 42.25 -9.60 0.43
N LEU A 99 42.27 -8.30 0.73
CA LEU A 99 43.31 -7.69 1.55
C LEU A 99 43.25 -8.16 3.02
N MET A 100 42.13 -8.72 3.50
CA MET A 100 42.05 -9.35 4.83
C MET A 100 43.08 -10.49 5.00
N SER A 101 43.49 -11.15 3.91
CA SER A 101 44.56 -12.16 3.93
C SER A 101 45.93 -11.62 4.36
N LEU A 102 46.14 -10.30 4.30
CA LEU A 102 47.37 -9.66 4.78
C LEU A 102 47.41 -9.46 6.30
N ILE A 103 46.26 -9.56 6.99
CA ILE A 103 46.17 -9.27 8.42
C ILE A 103 47.15 -10.13 9.26
N PRO A 104 47.26 -11.46 9.06
CA PRO A 104 48.22 -12.26 9.82
C PRO A 104 49.67 -11.80 9.63
N HIS A 105 50.05 -11.39 8.42
CA HIS A 105 51.41 -10.91 8.11
C HIS A 105 51.68 -9.53 8.74
N ILE A 106 50.70 -8.64 8.73
CA ILE A 106 50.82 -7.33 9.40
C ILE A 106 50.94 -7.53 10.92
N LEU A 107 50.14 -8.44 11.49
CA LEU A 107 50.20 -8.76 12.91
C LEU A 107 51.53 -9.41 13.31
N ASP A 108 52.18 -10.19 12.43
CA ASP A 108 53.51 -10.74 12.70
C ASP A 108 54.60 -9.65 12.82
N ILE A 109 54.42 -8.51 12.14
CA ILE A 109 55.34 -7.36 12.22
C ILE A 109 55.03 -6.49 13.45
N VAL A 110 53.75 -6.18 13.69
CA VAL A 110 53.33 -5.20 14.71
C VAL A 110 53.21 -5.84 16.10
N LEU A 111 52.80 -7.10 16.18
CA LEU A 111 52.58 -7.84 17.42
C LEU A 111 53.09 -9.29 17.28
N PRO A 112 54.42 -9.52 17.27
CA PRO A 112 54.98 -10.85 17.06
C PRO A 112 54.60 -11.81 18.19
N LEU A 113 54.30 -13.06 17.84
CA LEU A 113 54.05 -14.17 18.78
C LEU A 113 55.27 -15.10 18.81
N ASN A 114 55.45 -15.84 19.91
CA ASN A 114 56.49 -16.89 19.99
C ASN A 114 56.24 -18.07 19.04
N GLU A 115 54.99 -18.23 18.58
CA GLU A 115 54.57 -19.22 17.59
C GLU A 115 54.11 -18.54 16.30
N SER A 116 54.34 -19.18 15.16
CA SER A 116 53.90 -18.67 13.85
C SER A 116 52.39 -18.74 13.68
N ARG A 117 51.75 -17.63 13.29
CA ARG A 117 50.32 -17.60 12.96
C ARG A 117 49.98 -18.53 11.77
N PRO A 118 48.75 -19.08 11.72
CA PRO A 118 48.27 -19.77 10.51
C PRO A 118 48.16 -18.77 9.35
N ILE A 119 48.53 -19.21 8.15
CA ILE A 119 48.39 -18.38 6.95
C ILE A 119 46.93 -18.38 6.53
N MET A 120 46.44 -17.20 6.18
CA MET A 120 45.09 -17.02 5.65
C MET A 120 45.19 -16.73 4.15
N LEU A 121 44.87 -17.73 3.33
CA LEU A 121 44.87 -17.58 1.88
C LEU A 121 43.67 -16.73 1.40
N PRO A 122 43.82 -15.96 0.30
CA PRO A 122 42.70 -15.22 -0.32
C PRO A 122 41.53 -16.12 -0.71
N PHE A 123 41.87 -17.26 -1.33
CA PHE A 123 40.95 -18.32 -1.67
C PHE A 123 41.51 -19.63 -1.13
N GLU A 124 40.68 -20.39 -0.41
CA GLU A 124 41.07 -21.68 0.15
C GLU A 124 41.09 -22.73 -0.98
N ALA A 125 42.24 -22.84 -1.63
CA ALA A 125 42.49 -23.75 -2.73
C ALA A 125 43.90 -24.35 -2.63
N TYR A 126 44.08 -25.54 -3.20
CA TYR A 126 45.39 -26.18 -3.27
C TYR A 126 46.18 -25.67 -4.49
N TYR A 127 47.24 -24.90 -4.26
CA TYR A 127 47.99 -24.20 -5.31
C TYR A 127 49.18 -25.00 -5.89
N PHE A 128 49.41 -26.24 -5.45
CA PHE A 128 50.54 -27.10 -5.88
C PHE A 128 51.94 -26.47 -5.69
N VAL A 129 52.04 -25.43 -4.87
CA VAL A 129 53.27 -24.74 -4.48
C VAL A 129 53.27 -24.52 -2.97
N ASP A 130 54.44 -24.27 -2.39
CA ASP A 130 54.55 -23.91 -0.96
C ASP A 130 53.84 -22.57 -0.71
N GLU A 131 52.72 -22.63 0.02
CA GLU A 131 51.85 -21.51 0.33
C GLU A 131 52.54 -20.42 1.15
N ARG A 132 53.48 -20.78 2.03
CA ARG A 132 54.25 -19.83 2.84
C ARG A 132 55.22 -19.05 1.96
N LYS A 133 55.96 -19.77 1.10
CA LYS A 133 57.01 -19.19 0.27
C LYS A 133 56.46 -18.31 -0.85
N TYR A 134 55.36 -18.73 -1.47
CA TYR A 134 54.79 -18.06 -2.65
C TYR A 134 53.55 -17.21 -2.33
N PHE A 135 53.29 -16.90 -1.05
CA PHE A 135 52.10 -16.19 -0.59
C PHE A 135 51.79 -14.92 -1.41
N PHE A 136 52.76 -14.02 -1.61
CA PHE A 136 52.52 -12.77 -2.37
C PHE A 136 52.21 -13.01 -3.85
N TYR A 137 52.79 -14.04 -4.46
CA TYR A 137 52.44 -14.44 -5.84
C TYR A 137 51.02 -15.00 -5.91
N ILE A 138 50.63 -15.82 -4.93
CA ILE A 138 49.26 -16.34 -4.80
C ILE A 138 48.28 -15.18 -4.61
N LEU A 139 48.58 -14.23 -3.73
CA LEU A 139 47.77 -13.03 -3.49
C LEU A 139 47.59 -12.20 -4.76
N CYS A 140 48.67 -11.89 -5.49
CA CYS A 140 48.58 -11.13 -6.73
C CYS A 140 47.76 -11.88 -7.79
N SER A 141 47.99 -13.19 -7.95
CA SER A 141 47.22 -13.99 -8.89
C SER A 141 45.74 -14.09 -8.51
N GLY A 142 45.44 -14.13 -7.20
CA GLY A 142 44.09 -14.11 -6.65
C GLY A 142 43.38 -12.78 -6.85
N LEU A 143 44.07 -11.65 -6.66
CA LEU A 143 43.51 -10.33 -6.98
C LEU A 143 43.11 -10.23 -8.45
N ILE A 144 44.04 -10.56 -9.36
CA ILE A 144 43.79 -10.49 -10.81
C ILE A 144 42.63 -11.42 -11.21
N SER A 145 42.61 -12.66 -10.71
CA SER A 145 41.54 -13.60 -11.07
C SER A 145 40.18 -13.17 -10.53
N ALA A 146 40.16 -12.61 -9.33
CA ALA A 146 38.93 -12.13 -8.69
C ALA A 146 38.39 -10.87 -9.38
N ASP A 147 39.25 -9.93 -9.76
CA ASP A 147 38.86 -8.75 -10.53
C ASP A 147 38.24 -9.15 -11.87
N ILE A 148 38.87 -10.08 -12.62
CA ILE A 148 38.34 -10.58 -13.89
C ILE A 148 36.94 -11.19 -13.69
N GLY A 149 36.76 -12.00 -12.64
CA GLY A 149 35.46 -12.58 -12.30
C GLY A 149 34.42 -11.51 -11.95
N MET A 150 34.78 -10.57 -11.08
CA MET A 150 33.91 -9.50 -10.62
C MET A 150 33.47 -8.58 -11.76
N PHE A 151 34.36 -8.22 -12.69
CA PHE A 151 34.00 -7.41 -13.85
C PHE A 151 32.94 -8.08 -14.73
N ALA A 152 32.98 -9.40 -14.88
CA ALA A 152 31.97 -10.13 -15.63
C ALA A 152 30.58 -10.06 -14.95
N PHE A 153 30.54 -10.23 -13.63
CA PHE A 153 29.30 -10.07 -12.84
C PHE A 153 28.76 -8.65 -12.91
N ILE A 154 29.62 -7.65 -12.64
CA ILE A 154 29.27 -6.23 -12.71
C ILE A 154 28.71 -5.88 -14.10
N ALA A 155 29.33 -6.36 -15.18
CA ALA A 155 28.88 -6.07 -16.54
C ALA A 155 27.47 -6.63 -16.81
N TYR A 156 27.16 -7.82 -16.29
CA TYR A 156 25.84 -8.42 -16.38
C TYR A 156 24.78 -7.60 -15.62
N ASP A 157 25.09 -7.20 -14.39
CA ASP A 157 24.18 -6.42 -13.54
C ASP A 157 23.92 -5.03 -14.12
N ILE A 158 24.96 -4.34 -14.60
CA ILE A 158 24.84 -3.03 -15.23
C ILE A 158 23.94 -3.08 -16.47
N MET A 159 24.05 -4.13 -17.27
CA MET A 159 23.19 -4.32 -18.44
C MET A 159 21.72 -4.43 -18.01
N PHE A 160 21.43 -5.22 -16.98
CA PHE A 160 20.08 -5.31 -16.41
C PHE A 160 19.59 -3.95 -15.90
N PHE A 161 20.38 -3.23 -15.09
CA PHE A 161 20.01 -1.91 -14.56
C PHE A 161 19.73 -0.91 -15.68
N THR A 162 20.54 -0.93 -16.74
CA THR A 162 20.37 -0.03 -17.89
C THR A 162 19.04 -0.30 -18.63
N PHE A 163 18.66 -1.57 -18.77
CA PHE A 163 17.38 -1.90 -19.41
C PHE A 163 16.17 -1.57 -18.53
N VAL A 164 16.25 -1.84 -17.22
CA VAL A 164 15.20 -1.42 -16.28
C VAL A 164 14.98 0.09 -16.37
N GLU A 165 16.07 0.85 -16.36
CA GLU A 165 16.00 2.31 -16.42
C GLU A 165 15.49 2.85 -17.75
N HIS A 166 15.85 2.21 -18.86
CA HIS A 166 15.26 2.52 -20.16
C HIS A 166 13.74 2.30 -20.13
N ALA A 167 13.27 1.20 -19.54
CA ALA A 167 11.83 0.94 -19.40
C ALA A 167 11.14 1.99 -18.53
N CYS A 168 11.73 2.36 -17.38
CA CYS A 168 11.27 3.46 -16.53
C CYS A 168 11.19 4.78 -17.30
N GLY A 169 12.19 5.09 -18.13
CA GLY A 169 12.23 6.26 -18.99
C GLY A 169 11.10 6.29 -20.02
N ILE A 170 10.79 5.15 -20.68
CA ILE A 170 9.64 5.07 -21.60
C ILE A 170 8.32 5.28 -20.84
N PHE A 171 8.17 4.70 -19.65
CA PHE A 171 6.99 4.97 -18.81
C PHE A 171 6.90 6.46 -18.43
N ALA A 172 8.01 7.11 -18.09
CA ALA A 172 8.02 8.54 -17.78
C ALA A 172 7.61 9.40 -18.98
N VAL A 173 8.16 9.12 -20.17
CA VAL A 173 7.78 9.79 -21.44
C VAL A 173 6.30 9.56 -21.75
N THR A 174 5.82 8.33 -21.58
CA THR A 174 4.39 8.00 -21.76
C THR A 174 3.50 8.79 -20.80
N GLY A 175 3.90 8.88 -19.53
CA GLY A 175 3.21 9.68 -18.52
C GLY A 175 3.20 11.17 -18.86
N PHE A 176 4.31 11.70 -19.37
CA PHE A 176 4.43 13.07 -19.84
C PHE A 176 3.47 13.35 -21.02
N ARG A 177 3.39 12.44 -21.99
CA ARG A 177 2.45 12.53 -23.13
C ARG A 177 1.00 12.58 -22.64
N PHE A 178 0.64 11.73 -21.68
CA PHE A 178 -0.68 11.74 -21.06
C PHE A 178 -1.00 13.06 -20.34
N GLU A 179 -0.05 13.60 -19.57
CA GLU A 179 -0.25 14.86 -18.86
C GLU A 179 -0.45 16.05 -19.81
N HIS A 180 0.28 16.08 -20.93
CA HIS A 180 0.15 17.10 -21.97
C HIS A 180 -1.15 17.00 -22.77
N LEU A 181 -1.83 15.85 -22.74
CA LEU A 181 -3.19 15.72 -23.28
C LEU A 181 -4.21 16.47 -22.42
N VAL A 182 -4.04 16.51 -21.10
CA VAL A 182 -4.94 17.27 -20.18
C VAL A 182 -4.82 18.77 -20.42
N SER A 183 -3.59 19.28 -20.39
CA SER A 183 -3.29 20.72 -20.40
C SER A 183 -3.47 21.35 -21.79
N GLY A 184 -3.23 20.58 -22.86
CA GLY A 184 -3.52 20.99 -24.23
C GLY A 184 -5.02 21.19 -24.49
N ASP A 185 -5.89 20.36 -23.90
CA ASP A 185 -7.35 20.40 -24.12
C ASP A 185 -8.00 21.61 -23.39
N ILE A 186 -7.55 21.95 -22.17
CA ILE A 186 -8.06 23.12 -21.43
C ILE A 186 -7.86 24.44 -22.22
N ASN A 187 -6.74 24.55 -22.95
CA ASN A 187 -6.45 25.71 -23.78
C ASN A 187 -7.09 25.63 -25.18
N ALA A 188 -7.28 24.43 -25.75
CA ALA A 188 -7.86 24.23 -27.08
C ALA A 188 -9.40 24.26 -27.09
N VAL A 189 -10.07 23.79 -26.04
CA VAL A 189 -11.53 23.84 -25.86
C VAL A 189 -12.05 25.29 -25.85
N LYS A 190 -11.19 26.26 -25.55
CA LYS A 190 -11.52 27.69 -25.68
C LYS A 190 -11.55 28.21 -27.12
N ILE A 191 -11.03 27.47 -28.12
CA ILE A 191 -10.71 28.08 -29.42
C ILE A 191 -11.52 27.54 -30.62
N PHE A 192 -11.69 26.25 -30.96
CA PHE A 192 -12.53 25.88 -32.14
C PHE A 192 -12.99 24.40 -32.20
N ASN A 193 -14.05 24.15 -33.02
CA ASN A 193 -14.88 22.94 -33.17
C ASN A 193 -14.34 21.89 -34.18
N ASN A 194 -14.75 20.62 -34.01
CA ASN A 194 -14.65 19.40 -34.88
C ASN A 194 -13.27 18.84 -35.32
N ASN A 195 -12.23 19.64 -35.61
CA ASN A 195 -10.90 19.08 -36.00
C ASN A 195 -9.99 18.74 -34.80
N THR A 196 -10.43 19.12 -33.60
CA THR A 196 -9.73 18.87 -32.32
C THR A 196 -9.81 17.41 -31.91
N ASP A 197 -10.95 16.75 -32.13
CA ASP A 197 -11.17 15.36 -31.72
C ASP A 197 -10.32 14.36 -32.52
N GLU A 198 -10.13 14.57 -33.83
CA GLU A 198 -9.26 13.71 -34.65
C GLU A 198 -7.79 13.85 -34.23
N THR A 199 -7.33 15.09 -34.00
CA THR A 199 -5.97 15.36 -33.52
C THR A 199 -5.73 14.80 -32.12
N TYR A 200 -6.72 14.92 -31.24
CA TYR A 200 -6.69 14.37 -29.88
C TYR A 200 -6.66 12.85 -29.88
N ASN A 201 -7.54 12.20 -30.65
CA ASN A 201 -7.58 10.74 -30.81
C ASN A 201 -6.25 10.20 -31.35
N LYS A 202 -5.63 10.91 -32.31
CA LYS A 202 -4.30 10.57 -32.82
C LYS A 202 -3.22 10.65 -31.75
N ARG A 203 -3.24 11.68 -30.89
CA ARG A 203 -2.28 11.82 -29.77
C ARG A 203 -2.48 10.78 -28.68
N ILE A 204 -3.74 10.45 -28.34
CA ILE A 204 -4.05 9.33 -27.45
C ILE A 204 -3.53 8.02 -28.04
N SER A 205 -3.83 7.74 -29.31
CA SER A 205 -3.36 6.51 -29.97
C SER A 205 -1.84 6.41 -29.90
N CYS A 206 -1.12 7.48 -30.21
CA CYS A 206 0.34 7.51 -30.10
C CYS A 206 0.84 7.26 -28.66
N SER A 207 0.17 7.83 -27.66
CA SER A 207 0.50 7.61 -26.23
C SER A 207 0.23 6.16 -25.80
N LEU A 208 -0.87 5.57 -26.27
CA LEU A 208 -1.21 4.17 -26.03
C LEU A 208 -0.22 3.22 -26.72
N ASP A 209 0.20 3.52 -27.94
CA ASP A 209 1.21 2.75 -28.66
C ASP A 209 2.56 2.78 -27.93
N THR A 210 2.91 3.93 -27.34
CA THR A 210 4.13 4.08 -26.54
C THR A 210 4.03 3.31 -25.22
N HIS A 211 2.88 3.36 -24.55
CA HIS A 211 2.63 2.58 -23.35
C HIS A 211 2.71 1.07 -23.63
N ARG A 212 2.10 0.61 -24.73
CA ARG A 212 2.18 -0.79 -25.18
C ARG A 212 3.64 -1.18 -25.43
N ALA A 213 4.41 -0.34 -26.12
CA ALA A 213 5.83 -0.60 -26.35
C ALA A 213 6.62 -0.74 -25.03
N ALA A 214 6.32 0.08 -24.02
CA ALA A 214 6.93 -0.01 -22.69
C ALA A 214 6.61 -1.35 -22.00
N LEU A 215 5.33 -1.79 -22.05
CA LEU A 215 4.90 -3.07 -21.51
C LEU A 215 5.56 -4.25 -22.23
N GLU A 216 5.59 -4.22 -23.57
CA GLU A 216 6.26 -5.25 -24.36
C GLU A 216 7.76 -5.29 -24.04
N PHE A 217 8.41 -4.14 -23.79
CA PHE A 217 9.82 -4.10 -23.39
C PHE A 217 10.01 -4.72 -22.00
N ALA A 218 9.16 -4.38 -21.02
CA ALA A 218 9.20 -4.96 -19.68
C ALA A 218 8.96 -6.48 -19.69
N GLU A 219 8.03 -6.97 -20.52
CA GLU A 219 7.79 -8.41 -20.70
C GLU A 219 9.00 -9.13 -21.29
N HIS A 220 9.67 -8.53 -22.29
CA HIS A 220 10.90 -9.11 -22.84
C HIS A 220 12.04 -9.11 -21.83
N LEU A 221 12.13 -8.06 -21.00
CA LEU A 221 13.08 -7.98 -19.90
C LEU A 221 12.83 -9.11 -18.89
N GLU A 222 11.59 -9.28 -18.44
CA GLU A 222 11.21 -10.35 -17.51
C GLU A 222 11.52 -11.74 -18.08
N ASN A 223 11.15 -12.00 -19.34
CA ASN A 223 11.44 -13.28 -20.00
C ASN A 223 12.95 -13.56 -20.14
N THR A 224 13.78 -12.52 -20.26
CA THR A 224 15.23 -12.67 -20.40
C THR A 224 15.92 -12.93 -19.05
N PHE A 225 15.50 -12.24 -17.99
CA PHE A 225 16.24 -12.24 -16.72
C PHE A 225 15.58 -13.07 -15.61
N SER A 226 14.28 -13.38 -15.67
CA SER A 226 13.54 -14.07 -14.58
C SER A 226 14.17 -15.39 -14.15
N LEU A 227 14.51 -16.27 -15.10
CA LEU A 227 15.12 -17.57 -14.78
C LEU A 227 16.50 -17.38 -14.14
N ASN A 228 17.33 -16.49 -14.70
CA ASN A 228 18.68 -16.24 -14.20
C ASN A 228 18.64 -15.65 -12.77
N LEU A 229 17.77 -14.66 -12.53
CA LEU A 229 17.55 -14.07 -11.21
C LEU A 229 16.97 -15.08 -10.21
N GLY A 230 16.07 -15.97 -10.65
CA GLY A 230 15.54 -17.04 -9.80
C GLY A 230 16.62 -18.04 -9.37
N ILE A 231 17.52 -18.42 -10.28
CA ILE A 231 18.69 -19.26 -9.98
C ILE A 231 19.64 -18.53 -9.04
N GLU A 232 19.92 -17.25 -9.31
CA GLU A 232 20.77 -16.41 -8.48
C GLU A 232 20.23 -16.27 -7.05
N LEU A 233 18.93 -16.01 -6.89
CA LEU A 233 18.29 -15.94 -5.57
C LEU A 233 18.41 -17.27 -4.80
N LEU A 234 18.23 -18.40 -5.49
CA LEU A 234 18.38 -19.73 -4.88
C LEU A 234 19.83 -19.99 -4.47
N LEU A 235 20.81 -19.62 -5.30
CA LEU A 235 22.23 -19.73 -4.95
C LEU A 235 22.59 -18.80 -3.80
N ALA A 236 22.14 -17.54 -3.83
CA ALA A 236 22.37 -16.55 -2.78
C ALA A 236 21.82 -17.02 -1.44
N THR A 237 20.61 -17.60 -1.39
CA THR A 237 20.02 -18.13 -0.14
C THR A 237 20.82 -19.30 0.43
N VAL A 238 21.26 -20.24 -0.41
CA VAL A 238 22.13 -21.35 0.02
C VAL A 238 23.46 -20.81 0.56
N ILE A 239 24.10 -19.90 -0.16
CA ILE A 239 25.40 -19.35 0.23
C ILE A 239 25.28 -18.51 1.51
N LEU A 240 24.26 -17.67 1.64
CA LEU A 240 23.99 -16.90 2.85
C LEU A 240 23.77 -17.82 4.06
N SER A 241 23.03 -18.91 3.88
CA SER A 241 22.79 -19.90 4.94
C SER A 241 24.09 -20.58 5.38
N ILE A 242 24.95 -20.97 4.44
CA ILE A 242 26.26 -21.55 4.75
C ILE A 242 27.14 -20.55 5.48
N ASN A 243 27.24 -19.31 5.00
CA ASN A 243 28.06 -18.27 5.65
C ASN A 243 27.56 -17.95 7.06
N LEU A 244 26.25 -17.88 7.28
CA LEU A 244 25.68 -17.67 8.61
C LEU A 244 26.02 -18.82 9.57
N LEU A 245 25.98 -20.08 9.10
CA LEU A 245 26.41 -21.23 9.87
C LEU A 245 27.92 -21.21 10.18
N GLN A 246 28.76 -20.72 9.28
CA GLN A 246 30.20 -20.60 9.54
C GLN A 246 30.49 -19.57 10.64
N VAL A 247 29.74 -18.47 10.68
CA VAL A 247 29.85 -17.42 11.71
C VAL A 247 29.52 -17.94 13.11
N THR A 248 28.61 -18.93 13.26
CA THR A 248 28.23 -19.46 14.58
C THR A 248 29.21 -20.48 15.16
N LYS A 249 30.20 -20.93 14.38
CA LYS A 249 31.17 -21.93 14.85
C LYS A 249 32.17 -21.29 15.83
N PRO A 250 32.31 -21.81 17.06
CA PRO A 250 33.13 -21.21 18.12
C PRO A 250 34.64 -21.29 17.87
N SER A 251 35.09 -22.01 16.84
CA SER A 251 36.51 -22.25 16.54
C SER A 251 37.14 -21.24 15.56
N HIS A 252 36.37 -20.30 15.00
CA HIS A 252 36.89 -19.36 14.00
C HIS A 252 37.60 -18.16 14.65
N ASN A 253 38.68 -17.72 14.02
CA ASN A 253 39.37 -16.48 14.38
C ASN A 253 38.50 -15.26 14.02
N ILE A 254 38.65 -14.14 14.75
CA ILE A 254 37.89 -12.90 14.51
C ILE A 254 37.98 -12.44 13.05
N VAL A 255 39.14 -12.60 12.42
CA VAL A 255 39.37 -12.24 11.00
C VAL A 255 38.53 -13.09 10.05
N GLU A 256 38.34 -14.37 10.35
CA GLU A 256 37.51 -15.26 9.55
C GLU A 256 36.03 -14.90 9.71
N ILE A 257 35.59 -14.55 10.92
CA ILE A 257 34.23 -14.07 11.18
C ILE A 257 33.96 -12.78 10.37
N LEU A 258 34.91 -11.83 10.38
CA LEU A 258 34.81 -10.60 9.60
C LEU A 258 34.72 -10.85 8.08
N ARG A 259 35.43 -11.85 7.57
CA ARG A 259 35.38 -12.26 6.16
C ARG A 259 34.00 -12.77 5.74
N HIS A 260 33.40 -13.65 6.55
CA HIS A 260 32.04 -14.15 6.31
C HIS A 260 31.00 -13.03 6.44
N PHE A 261 31.17 -12.13 7.42
CA PHE A 261 30.30 -10.97 7.58
C PHE A 261 30.35 -10.03 6.37
N ASN A 262 31.55 -9.71 5.87
CA ASN A 262 31.73 -8.87 4.68
C ASN A 262 31.04 -9.49 3.46
N TYR A 263 31.16 -10.81 3.26
CA TYR A 263 30.48 -11.52 2.20
C TYR A 263 28.94 -11.43 2.32
N VAL A 264 28.40 -11.68 3.52
CA VAL A 264 26.95 -11.57 3.78
C VAL A 264 26.46 -10.15 3.51
N LEU A 265 27.19 -9.14 3.98
CA LEU A 265 26.86 -7.74 3.74
C LEU A 265 26.83 -7.42 2.24
N GLY A 266 27.85 -7.85 1.49
CA GLY A 266 27.91 -7.67 0.04
C GLY A 266 26.73 -8.30 -0.68
N GLN A 267 26.36 -9.53 -0.32
CA GLN A 267 25.21 -10.23 -0.92
C GLN A 267 23.87 -9.58 -0.58
N VAL A 268 23.70 -9.08 0.66
CA VAL A 268 22.48 -8.35 1.04
C VAL A 268 22.35 -7.04 0.27
N ILE A 269 23.46 -6.31 0.10
CA ILE A 269 23.48 -5.08 -0.71
C ILE A 269 23.15 -5.37 -2.17
N HIS A 270 23.74 -6.43 -2.73
CA HIS A 270 23.47 -6.88 -4.10
C HIS A 270 21.97 -7.14 -4.32
N LEU A 271 21.37 -8.02 -3.49
CA LEU A 271 19.93 -8.31 -3.57
C LEU A 271 19.05 -7.07 -3.36
N PHE A 272 19.43 -6.19 -2.44
CA PHE A 272 18.71 -4.94 -2.20
C PHE A 272 18.67 -4.05 -3.46
N VAL A 273 19.79 -3.90 -4.18
CA VAL A 273 19.84 -3.12 -5.41
C VAL A 273 18.91 -3.72 -6.48
N PHE A 274 18.91 -5.04 -6.64
CA PHE A 274 18.00 -5.71 -7.59
C PHE A 274 16.52 -5.50 -7.22
N CYS A 275 16.17 -5.65 -5.94
CA CYS A 275 14.80 -5.39 -5.47
C CYS A 275 14.40 -3.92 -5.66
N TRP A 276 15.32 -3.00 -5.41
CA TRP A 276 15.12 -1.56 -5.61
C TRP A 276 14.80 -1.22 -7.07
N GLU A 277 15.59 -1.75 -8.02
CA GLU A 277 15.35 -1.55 -9.45
C GLU A 277 14.02 -2.17 -9.90
N GLY A 278 13.69 -3.38 -9.41
CA GLY A 278 12.39 -4.01 -9.67
C GLY A 278 11.21 -3.19 -9.16
N GLN A 279 11.29 -2.67 -7.92
CA GLN A 279 10.27 -1.80 -7.36
C GLN A 279 10.11 -0.51 -8.18
N ARG A 280 11.24 0.08 -8.61
CA ARG A 280 11.21 1.31 -9.42
C ARG A 280 10.48 1.11 -10.75
N LEU A 281 10.67 -0.04 -11.41
CA LEU A 281 9.94 -0.40 -12.63
C LEU A 281 8.43 -0.54 -12.37
N MET A 282 8.05 -1.21 -11.29
CA MET A 282 6.64 -1.36 -10.89
C MET A 282 5.99 -0.01 -10.60
N ASP A 283 6.69 0.87 -9.87
CA ASP A 283 6.18 2.19 -9.52
C ASP A 283 5.94 3.05 -10.77
N HIS A 284 6.85 3.04 -11.75
CA HIS A 284 6.68 3.78 -13.01
C HIS A 284 5.52 3.24 -13.85
N SER A 285 5.35 1.91 -13.89
CA SER A 285 4.20 1.28 -14.56
C SER A 285 2.88 1.69 -13.91
N LEU A 286 2.82 1.68 -12.57
CA LEU A 286 1.64 2.07 -11.79
C LEU A 286 1.33 3.57 -11.91
N GLN A 287 2.34 4.43 -12.02
CA GLN A 287 2.14 5.87 -12.21
C GLN A 287 1.35 6.20 -13.48
N ILE A 288 1.49 5.40 -14.55
CA ILE A 288 0.68 5.59 -15.76
C ILE A 288 -0.80 5.44 -15.46
N HIS A 289 -1.17 4.44 -14.65
CA HIS A 289 -2.55 4.25 -14.25
C HIS A 289 -3.11 5.50 -13.57
N TYR A 290 -2.38 6.10 -12.63
CA TYR A 290 -2.83 7.32 -11.96
C TYR A 290 -2.99 8.49 -12.93
N LYS A 291 -2.03 8.72 -13.83
CA LYS A 291 -2.12 9.80 -14.83
C LYS A 291 -3.28 9.60 -15.81
N VAL A 292 -3.53 8.37 -16.24
CA VAL A 292 -4.67 8.03 -17.11
C VAL A 292 -6.01 8.17 -16.36
N MET A 293 -6.07 7.75 -15.11
CA MET A 293 -7.27 7.96 -14.30
C MET A 293 -7.53 9.46 -14.10
N GLU A 294 -6.50 10.24 -13.76
CA GLU A 294 -6.61 11.69 -13.63
C GLU A 294 -7.20 12.35 -14.88
N LEU A 295 -6.67 12.00 -16.07
CA LEU A 295 -7.22 12.39 -17.37
C LEU A 295 -8.72 12.08 -17.51
N ILE A 296 -9.12 10.84 -17.21
CA ILE A 296 -10.52 10.39 -17.35
C ILE A 296 -11.43 11.17 -16.41
N TRP A 297 -11.03 11.31 -15.15
CA TRP A 297 -11.80 12.00 -14.13
C TRP A 297 -11.89 13.50 -14.40
N ASP A 298 -10.83 14.15 -14.90
CA ASP A 298 -10.84 15.56 -15.28
C ASP A 298 -11.69 15.83 -16.52
N ARG A 299 -11.77 14.88 -17.47
CA ARG A 299 -12.56 15.09 -18.69
C ARG A 299 -14.03 14.76 -18.52
N TYR A 300 -14.36 13.59 -17.96
CA TYR A 300 -15.74 13.08 -17.93
C TYR A 300 -16.46 13.34 -16.60
N TYR A 301 -15.72 13.46 -15.49
CA TYR A 301 -16.28 13.49 -14.13
C TYR A 301 -15.77 14.68 -13.30
N SER A 302 -15.39 15.78 -13.95
CA SER A 302 -14.76 16.94 -13.29
C SER A 302 -15.59 17.54 -12.16
N PHE A 303 -16.91 17.58 -12.33
CA PHE A 303 -17.83 18.04 -11.29
C PHE A 303 -17.78 17.14 -10.06
N THR A 304 -17.85 15.82 -10.26
CA THR A 304 -17.79 14.82 -9.19
C THR A 304 -16.42 14.83 -8.50
N LYS A 305 -15.31 14.89 -9.26
CA LYS A 305 -13.95 15.01 -8.71
C LYS A 305 -13.82 16.27 -7.84
N ARG A 306 -14.30 17.43 -8.32
CA ARG A 306 -14.30 18.69 -7.54
C ARG A 306 -15.11 18.57 -6.26
N PHE A 307 -16.31 18.02 -6.34
CA PHE A 307 -17.17 17.88 -5.17
C PHE A 307 -16.55 16.93 -4.12
N LEU A 308 -16.05 15.77 -4.55
CA LEU A 308 -15.37 14.81 -3.67
C LEU A 308 -14.05 15.36 -3.09
N SER A 309 -13.31 16.14 -3.87
CA SER A 309 -12.07 16.79 -3.40
C SER A 309 -12.37 17.90 -2.40
N LEU A 310 -13.44 18.68 -2.61
CA LEU A 310 -13.91 19.66 -1.64
C LEU A 310 -14.39 18.98 -0.36
N SER A 311 -15.10 17.85 -0.47
CA SER A 311 -15.59 17.10 0.67
C SER A 311 -14.51 16.33 1.44
N GLY A 312 -13.27 16.28 0.94
CA GLY A 312 -12.21 15.45 1.50
C GLY A 312 -12.49 13.95 1.37
N GLN A 313 -13.34 13.55 0.43
CA GLN A 313 -13.68 12.15 0.14
C GLN A 313 -12.98 11.64 -1.12
N TRP A 314 -12.22 12.48 -1.82
CA TRP A 314 -11.48 12.06 -3.01
C TRP A 314 -10.38 11.06 -2.64
N PRO A 315 -10.40 9.82 -3.19
CA PRO A 315 -9.48 8.75 -2.77
C PRO A 315 -8.00 9.07 -3.02
N TYR A 316 -7.70 9.79 -4.10
CA TYR A 316 -6.34 10.11 -4.52
C TYR A 316 -5.83 11.46 -3.98
N GLN A 317 -6.55 12.08 -3.03
CA GLN A 317 -6.13 13.34 -2.43
C GLN A 317 -5.04 13.12 -1.37
N ASN A 318 -4.15 14.10 -1.20
CA ASN A 318 -3.11 14.06 -0.17
C ASN A 318 -3.75 13.82 1.22
N LYS A 319 -3.21 12.86 1.98
CA LYS A 319 -3.73 12.47 3.30
C LYS A 319 -3.94 13.66 4.23
N ASN A 320 -3.00 14.59 4.26
CA ASN A 320 -3.08 15.77 5.14
C ASN A 320 -4.20 16.72 4.71
N GLU A 321 -4.33 16.94 3.41
CA GLU A 321 -5.37 17.79 2.84
C GLU A 321 -6.76 17.18 3.02
N ARG A 322 -6.87 15.86 2.81
CA ARG A 322 -8.08 15.07 3.05
C ARG A 322 -8.59 15.23 4.48
N MET A 323 -7.70 15.03 5.46
CA MET A 323 -8.04 15.15 6.88
C MET A 323 -8.46 16.58 7.25
N LEU A 324 -7.77 17.58 6.72
CA LEU A 324 -8.10 18.99 6.95
C LEU A 324 -9.50 19.33 6.42
N ARG A 325 -9.81 18.94 5.17
CA ARG A 325 -11.11 19.21 4.54
C ARG A 325 -12.27 18.51 5.25
N LEU A 326 -12.08 17.23 5.61
CA LEU A 326 -13.07 16.49 6.41
C LEU A 326 -13.30 17.17 7.77
N SER A 327 -12.24 17.57 8.47
CA SER A 327 -12.35 18.26 9.76
C SER A 327 -13.08 19.59 9.67
N ILE A 328 -12.85 20.37 8.61
CA ILE A 328 -13.54 21.65 8.40
C ILE A 328 -15.04 21.41 8.20
N ILE A 329 -15.40 20.44 7.36
CA ILE A 329 -16.81 20.15 7.05
C ILE A 329 -17.54 19.61 8.28
N THR A 330 -16.95 18.67 9.01
CA THR A 330 -17.57 18.12 10.22
C THR A 330 -17.72 19.19 11.30
N THR A 331 -16.72 20.06 11.47
CA THR A 331 -16.79 21.19 12.42
C THR A 331 -17.84 22.20 11.99
N ALA A 332 -17.94 22.55 10.71
CA ALA A 332 -18.96 23.47 10.20
C ALA A 332 -20.38 22.94 10.42
N ILE A 333 -20.61 21.64 10.14
CA ILE A 333 -21.89 20.98 10.41
C ILE A 333 -22.22 21.02 11.92
N LEU A 334 -21.23 20.74 12.79
CA LEU A 334 -21.41 20.79 14.23
C LEU A 334 -21.76 22.22 14.71
N VAL A 335 -21.02 23.23 14.23
CA VAL A 335 -21.21 24.64 14.59
C VAL A 335 -22.59 25.16 14.18
N ILE A 336 -23.11 24.74 13.02
CA ILE A 336 -24.45 25.14 12.57
C ILE A 336 -25.55 24.48 13.41
N ASN A 337 -25.40 23.19 13.75
CA ASN A 337 -26.47 22.43 14.41
C ASN A 337 -26.54 22.64 15.93
N VAL A 338 -25.42 22.86 16.62
CA VAL A 338 -25.40 22.99 18.10
C VAL A 338 -26.29 24.14 18.62
N PRO A 339 -26.25 25.36 18.05
CA PRO A 339 -27.16 26.44 18.49
C PRO A 339 -28.63 26.11 18.24
N GLN A 340 -28.95 25.44 17.13
CA GLN A 340 -30.33 25.08 16.77
C GLN A 340 -30.90 24.05 17.75
N ILE A 341 -30.11 23.01 18.09
CA ILE A 341 -30.50 22.00 19.09
C ILE A 341 -30.75 22.67 20.44
N LYS A 342 -29.89 23.61 20.86
CA LYS A 342 -30.08 24.36 22.11
C LYS A 342 -31.41 25.13 22.12
N ILE A 343 -31.73 25.85 21.04
CA ILE A 343 -32.98 26.60 20.92
C ILE A 343 -34.19 25.66 21.03
N LEU A 344 -34.15 24.50 20.35
CA LEU A 344 -35.23 23.51 20.41
C LEU A 344 -35.39 22.94 21.83
N THR A 345 -34.30 22.62 22.52
CA THR A 345 -34.36 22.14 23.91
C THR A 345 -34.91 23.19 24.87
N ASP A 346 -34.52 24.45 24.72
CA ASP A 346 -35.05 25.56 25.53
C ASP A 346 -36.56 25.74 25.31
N ARG A 347 -37.04 25.61 24.05
CA ARG A 347 -38.46 25.67 23.71
C ARG A 347 -39.27 24.56 24.36
N VAL A 348 -38.78 23.31 24.33
CA VAL A 348 -39.43 22.18 25.03
C VAL A 348 -39.67 22.49 26.51
N SER A 349 -38.68 23.09 27.19
CA SER A 349 -38.82 23.49 28.60
C SER A 349 -39.87 24.59 28.82
N ILE A 350 -39.94 25.57 27.91
CA ILE A 350 -40.91 26.66 27.97
C ILE A 350 -42.33 26.13 27.77
N ASP A 351 -42.52 25.25 26.79
CA ASP A 351 -43.83 24.70 26.48
C ASP A 351 -44.39 23.88 27.65
N TRP A 352 -43.54 23.11 28.34
CA TRP A 352 -43.97 22.36 29.53
C TRP A 352 -44.47 23.28 30.66
N LYS A 353 -43.89 24.48 30.79
CA LYS A 353 -44.31 25.49 31.78
C LYS A 353 -45.59 26.24 31.37
N ARG A 354 -46.01 26.16 30.09
CA ARG A 354 -47.20 26.83 29.55
C ARG A 354 -48.47 25.99 29.65
N LEU A 355 -48.35 24.73 30.07
CA LEU A 355 -49.49 23.86 30.36
C LEU A 355 -50.25 24.44 31.57
N GLN A 356 -51.58 24.51 31.48
CA GLN A 356 -52.42 25.20 32.46
C GLN A 356 -53.15 24.23 33.39
N ASN A 357 -53.63 23.11 32.84
CA ASN A 357 -54.52 22.18 33.53
C ASN A 357 -53.88 20.78 33.62
N GLN A 358 -54.32 20.00 34.60
CA GLN A 358 -53.86 18.62 34.80
C GLN A 358 -54.11 17.73 33.57
N GLU A 359 -55.24 17.93 32.89
CA GLU A 359 -55.59 17.19 31.67
C GLU A 359 -54.63 17.47 30.50
N GLU A 360 -54.12 18.71 30.38
CA GLU A 360 -53.10 19.04 29.37
C GLU A 360 -51.77 18.34 29.66
N HIS A 361 -51.41 18.21 30.94
CA HIS A 361 -50.26 17.44 31.37
C HIS A 361 -50.42 15.95 31.06
N GLU A 362 -51.61 15.37 31.27
CA GLU A 362 -51.90 13.96 30.97
C GLU A 362 -51.83 13.64 29.46
N ILE A 363 -52.36 14.53 28.62
CA ILE A 363 -52.22 14.42 27.15
C ILE A 363 -50.75 14.39 26.78
N MET A 364 -49.98 15.34 27.30
CA MET A 364 -48.58 15.46 26.96
C MET A 364 -47.72 14.30 27.52
N GLU A 365 -48.01 13.80 28.72
CA GLU A 365 -47.39 12.58 29.26
C GLU A 365 -47.67 11.35 28.39
N THR A 366 -48.84 11.28 27.75
CA THR A 366 -49.18 10.20 26.81
C THR A 366 -48.23 10.20 25.61
N TYR A 367 -47.91 11.38 25.05
CA TYR A 367 -46.94 11.50 23.96
C TYR A 367 -45.51 11.21 24.41
N VAL A 368 -45.09 11.70 25.58
CA VAL A 368 -43.75 11.41 26.14
C VAL A 368 -43.57 9.90 26.40
N THR A 369 -44.60 9.24 26.92
CA THR A 369 -44.56 7.78 27.16
C THR A 369 -44.56 6.98 25.86
N SER A 370 -45.29 7.45 24.83
CA SER A 370 -45.22 6.90 23.47
C SER A 370 -43.82 7.04 22.87
N ALA A 371 -43.26 8.25 22.89
CA ALA A 371 -41.91 8.56 22.40
C ALA A 371 -40.85 7.69 23.08
N ARG A 372 -40.93 7.55 24.42
CA ARG A 372 -40.00 6.71 25.18
C ARG A 372 -40.05 5.24 24.76
N ARG A 373 -41.24 4.70 24.47
CA ARG A 373 -41.39 3.32 23.96
C ARG A 373 -40.78 3.20 22.56
N LEU A 374 -41.06 4.15 21.67
CA LEU A 374 -40.52 4.18 20.31
C LEU A 374 -38.98 4.21 20.32
N ILE A 375 -38.40 5.11 21.12
CA ILE A 375 -36.94 5.26 21.30
C ILE A 375 -36.31 3.98 21.82
N LEU A 376 -36.92 3.33 22.82
CA LEU A 376 -36.41 2.08 23.38
C LEU A 376 -36.43 0.96 22.34
N MET A 377 -37.52 0.83 21.58
CA MET A 377 -37.62 -0.16 20.50
C MET A 377 -36.60 0.10 19.41
N TYR A 378 -36.46 1.34 18.96
CA TYR A 378 -35.49 1.75 17.94
C TYR A 378 -34.05 1.41 18.37
N THR A 379 -33.68 1.83 19.58
CA THR A 379 -32.33 1.59 20.13
C THR A 379 -32.04 0.09 20.24
N ALA A 380 -33.01 -0.71 20.71
CA ALA A 380 -32.86 -2.16 20.81
C ALA A 380 -32.65 -2.80 19.44
N VAL A 381 -33.45 -2.42 18.43
CA VAL A 381 -33.33 -2.95 17.07
C VAL A 381 -31.95 -2.62 16.47
N CYS A 382 -31.49 -1.37 16.59
CA CYS A 382 -30.19 -0.95 16.06
C CYS A 382 -29.03 -1.68 16.74
N LEU A 383 -29.04 -1.78 18.07
CA LEU A 383 -27.99 -2.48 18.81
C LEU A 383 -27.99 -3.99 18.54
N ILE A 384 -29.16 -4.63 18.52
CA ILE A 384 -29.27 -6.06 18.17
C ILE A 384 -28.76 -6.31 16.75
N GLY A 385 -29.17 -5.48 15.79
CA GLY A 385 -28.70 -5.58 14.40
C GLY A 385 -27.18 -5.46 14.29
N LEU A 386 -26.58 -4.52 15.01
CA LEU A 386 -25.12 -4.35 15.06
C LEU A 386 -24.42 -5.59 15.62
N HIS A 387 -24.89 -6.11 16.75
CA HIS A 387 -24.30 -7.28 17.38
C HIS A 387 -24.43 -8.51 16.47
N ILE A 388 -25.59 -8.72 15.85
CA ILE A 388 -25.78 -9.81 14.87
C ILE A 388 -24.78 -9.65 13.72
N PHE A 389 -24.67 -8.47 13.13
CA PHE A 389 -23.74 -8.21 12.02
C PHE A 389 -22.29 -8.53 12.39
N ILE A 390 -21.82 -8.08 13.56
CA ILE A 390 -20.45 -8.34 13.99
C ILE A 390 -20.24 -9.82 14.33
N LEU A 391 -21.21 -10.48 14.95
CA LEU A 391 -21.13 -11.90 15.29
C LEU A 391 -21.03 -12.82 14.06
N VAL A 392 -21.49 -12.40 12.88
CA VAL A 392 -21.29 -13.15 11.62
C VAL A 392 -19.81 -13.43 11.35
N SER A 393 -18.91 -12.53 11.74
CA SER A 393 -17.46 -12.71 11.59
C SER A 393 -16.89 -13.90 12.40
N LEU A 394 -17.61 -14.36 13.44
CA LEU A 394 -17.20 -15.52 14.24
C LEU A 394 -17.65 -16.86 13.64
N ILE A 395 -18.55 -16.85 12.65
CA ILE A 395 -19.10 -18.08 12.05
C ILE A 395 -18.01 -18.99 11.48
N PRO A 396 -17.02 -18.51 10.70
CA PRO A 396 -15.95 -19.37 10.18
C PRO A 396 -15.18 -20.08 11.30
N HIS A 397 -14.91 -19.40 12.42
CA HIS A 397 -14.17 -19.96 13.56
C HIS A 397 -14.99 -20.97 14.37
N ILE A 398 -16.29 -20.72 14.56
CA ILE A 398 -17.19 -21.71 15.18
C ILE A 398 -17.28 -22.97 14.30
N LEU A 399 -17.39 -22.79 12.99
CA LEU A 399 -17.43 -23.91 12.04
C LEU A 399 -16.12 -24.69 12.02
N ASP A 400 -14.95 -24.07 12.24
CA ASP A 400 -13.67 -24.78 12.32
C ASP A 400 -13.62 -25.72 13.53
N ILE A 401 -14.32 -25.40 14.62
CA ILE A 401 -14.43 -26.24 15.83
C ILE A 401 -15.46 -27.36 15.64
N VAL A 402 -16.65 -27.02 15.11
CA VAL A 402 -17.80 -27.93 15.05
C VAL A 402 -17.78 -28.84 13.82
N LEU A 403 -17.26 -28.35 12.69
CA LEU A 403 -17.19 -29.05 11.42
C LEU A 403 -15.84 -28.77 10.73
N PRO A 404 -14.74 -29.37 11.22
CA PRO A 404 -13.41 -29.11 10.66
C PRO A 404 -13.32 -29.58 9.21
N LEU A 405 -12.72 -28.75 8.35
CA LEU A 405 -12.39 -29.07 6.95
C LEU A 405 -10.90 -29.39 6.84
N ASN A 406 -10.52 -30.14 5.80
CA ASN A 406 -9.11 -30.41 5.48
C ASN A 406 -8.37 -29.15 4.99
N GLU A 407 -9.11 -28.12 4.59
CA GLU A 407 -8.58 -26.82 4.16
C GLU A 407 -9.07 -25.71 5.09
N SER A 408 -8.28 -24.64 5.23
CA SER A 408 -8.63 -23.50 6.07
C SER A 408 -9.73 -22.64 5.44
N ARG A 409 -10.80 -22.36 6.19
CA ARG A 409 -11.85 -21.42 5.74
C ARG A 409 -11.29 -20.00 5.53
N PRO A 410 -11.90 -19.20 4.63
CA PRO A 410 -11.60 -17.78 4.53
C PRO A 410 -12.03 -17.06 5.82
N ILE A 411 -11.22 -16.10 6.27
CA ILE A 411 -11.57 -15.25 7.41
C ILE A 411 -12.60 -14.23 6.92
N VAL A 412 -13.62 -13.99 7.72
CA VAL A 412 -14.55 -12.89 7.52
C VAL A 412 -14.27 -11.87 8.62
N LEU A 413 -13.76 -10.70 8.27
CA LEU A 413 -13.51 -9.62 9.23
C LEU A 413 -14.82 -8.84 9.49
N PRO A 414 -15.03 -8.28 10.70
CA PRO A 414 -16.19 -7.43 10.97
C PRO A 414 -16.29 -6.21 10.03
N PHE A 415 -15.14 -5.65 9.65
CA PHE A 415 -15.01 -4.58 8.67
C PHE A 415 -13.82 -4.89 7.76
N GLU A 416 -14.07 -4.95 6.44
CA GLU A 416 -13.03 -5.18 5.44
C GLU A 416 -12.11 -3.96 5.36
N ALA A 417 -10.93 -4.09 5.98
CA ALA A 417 -9.89 -3.07 5.96
C ALA A 417 -8.52 -3.76 6.06
N TYR A 418 -7.49 -3.10 5.53
CA TYR A 418 -6.11 -3.58 5.58
C TYR A 418 -5.44 -3.15 6.89
N TYR A 419 -5.20 -4.08 7.81
CA TYR A 419 -4.73 -3.77 9.18
C TYR A 419 -3.19 -3.79 9.34
N PHE A 420 -2.41 -4.00 8.28
CA PHE A 420 -0.94 -4.09 8.30
C PHE A 420 -0.37 -5.14 9.27
N VAL A 421 -1.19 -6.08 9.72
CA VAL A 421 -0.84 -7.20 10.61
C VAL A 421 -1.46 -8.50 10.07
N ASP A 422 -0.90 -9.64 10.45
CA ASP A 422 -1.45 -10.95 10.08
C ASP A 422 -2.87 -11.13 10.66
N GLU A 423 -3.86 -11.20 9.76
CA GLU A 423 -5.28 -11.25 10.09
C GLU A 423 -5.68 -12.54 10.81
N ARG A 424 -5.01 -13.68 10.55
CA ARG A 424 -5.27 -14.95 11.26
C ARG A 424 -4.74 -14.89 12.68
N LYS A 425 -3.52 -14.37 12.85
CA LYS A 425 -2.86 -14.35 14.16
C LYS A 425 -3.49 -13.34 15.12
N TYR A 426 -3.93 -12.18 14.62
CA TYR A 426 -4.45 -11.07 15.43
C TYR A 426 -5.96 -10.90 15.37
N PHE A 427 -6.69 -11.87 14.83
CA PHE A 427 -8.14 -11.81 14.63
C PHE A 427 -8.93 -11.29 15.84
N ILE A 428 -8.69 -11.85 17.05
CA ILE A 428 -9.44 -11.45 18.27
C ILE A 428 -9.23 -9.98 18.61
N TYR A 429 -8.02 -9.45 18.42
CA TYR A 429 -7.72 -8.04 18.67
C TYR A 429 -8.41 -7.13 17.66
N ILE A 430 -8.38 -7.51 16.38
CA ILE A 430 -9.09 -6.80 15.30
C ILE A 430 -10.60 -6.82 15.54
N PHE A 431 -11.14 -7.97 15.98
CA PHE A 431 -12.54 -8.15 16.32
C PHE A 431 -12.97 -7.24 17.48
N CYS A 432 -12.23 -7.24 18.60
CA CYS A 432 -12.55 -6.40 19.75
C CYS A 432 -12.44 -4.90 19.41
N TYR A 433 -11.43 -4.51 18.64
CA TYR A 433 -11.29 -3.14 18.15
C TYR A 433 -12.48 -2.74 17.27
N GLY A 434 -12.85 -3.60 16.31
CA GLY A 434 -14.00 -3.40 15.44
C GLY A 434 -15.31 -3.28 16.21
N LEU A 435 -15.53 -4.12 17.23
CA LEU A 435 -16.70 -4.05 18.11
C LEU A 435 -16.80 -2.71 18.81
N ILE A 436 -15.74 -2.28 19.51
CA ILE A 436 -15.72 -1.01 20.25
C ILE A 436 -15.91 0.18 19.30
N ALA A 437 -15.20 0.19 18.16
CA ALA A 437 -15.31 1.27 17.18
C ALA A 437 -16.73 1.38 16.59
N ALA A 438 -17.35 0.25 16.29
CA ALA A 438 -18.70 0.20 15.76
C ALA A 438 -19.75 0.62 16.79
N GLU A 439 -19.60 0.19 18.05
CA GLU A 439 -20.45 0.62 19.15
C GLU A 439 -20.41 2.13 19.34
N ILE A 440 -19.21 2.74 19.40
CA ILE A 440 -19.06 4.19 19.54
C ILE A 440 -19.75 4.93 18.39
N THR A 441 -19.56 4.45 17.16
CA THR A 441 -20.13 5.08 15.96
C THR A 441 -21.66 5.00 15.94
N VAL A 442 -22.22 3.82 16.21
CA VAL A 442 -23.67 3.59 16.20
C VAL A 442 -24.36 4.29 17.36
N VAL A 443 -23.75 4.32 18.56
CA VAL A 443 -24.30 5.08 19.71
C VAL A 443 -24.38 6.57 19.37
N GLY A 444 -23.38 7.14 18.70
CA GLY A 444 -23.41 8.53 18.24
C GLY A 444 -24.57 8.82 17.27
N LEU A 445 -24.82 7.93 16.32
CA LEU A 445 -25.94 8.05 15.37
C LEU A 445 -27.29 7.91 16.07
N ILE A 446 -27.45 6.88 16.92
CA ILE A 446 -28.67 6.66 17.70
C ILE A 446 -28.99 7.88 18.56
N ALA A 447 -27.99 8.49 19.21
CA ALA A 447 -28.19 9.67 20.02
C ALA A 447 -28.79 10.85 19.22
N TYR A 448 -28.32 11.06 17.99
CA TYR A 448 -28.86 12.09 17.10
C TYR A 448 -30.31 11.81 16.68
N ASP A 449 -30.59 10.58 16.26
CA ASP A 449 -31.94 10.17 15.84
C ASP A 449 -32.94 10.25 17.00
N ILE A 450 -32.54 9.84 18.20
CA ILE A 450 -33.37 9.93 19.41
C ILE A 450 -33.75 11.39 19.69
N MET A 451 -32.79 12.32 19.60
CA MET A 451 -33.10 13.74 19.77
C MET A 451 -34.15 14.22 18.77
N PHE A 452 -34.01 13.84 17.50
CA PHE A 452 -35.00 14.15 16.47
C PHE A 452 -36.39 13.58 16.80
N PHE A 453 -36.49 12.29 17.14
CA PHE A 453 -37.76 11.66 17.52
C PHE A 453 -38.41 12.35 18.72
N THR A 454 -37.63 12.76 19.73
CA THR A 454 -38.17 13.48 20.89
C THR A 454 -38.77 14.83 20.51
N PHE A 455 -38.14 15.58 19.61
CA PHE A 455 -38.69 16.86 19.17
C PHE A 455 -39.96 16.69 18.33
N VAL A 456 -40.01 15.69 17.45
CA VAL A 456 -41.20 15.39 16.64
C VAL A 456 -42.39 15.02 17.54
N GLU A 457 -42.19 14.11 18.49
CA GLU A 457 -43.26 13.70 19.41
C GLU A 457 -43.69 14.83 20.36
N HIS A 458 -42.77 15.69 20.79
CA HIS A 458 -43.10 16.90 21.55
C HIS A 458 -44.01 17.84 20.75
N VAL A 459 -43.67 18.12 19.49
CA VAL A 459 -44.48 18.95 18.60
C VAL A 459 -45.88 18.34 18.37
N CYS A 460 -45.96 17.02 18.15
CA CYS A 460 -47.24 16.31 18.06
C CYS A 460 -48.07 16.47 19.34
N GLY A 461 -47.44 16.38 20.52
CA GLY A 461 -48.09 16.61 21.81
C GLY A 461 -48.62 18.03 21.97
N ILE A 462 -47.86 19.04 21.54
CA ILE A 462 -48.33 20.45 21.54
C ILE A 462 -49.54 20.63 20.62
N PHE A 463 -49.56 20.01 19.45
CA PHE A 463 -50.73 20.06 18.57
C PHE A 463 -51.95 19.40 19.18
N ALA A 464 -51.78 18.26 19.87
CA ALA A 464 -52.87 17.58 20.57
C ALA A 464 -53.42 18.44 21.72
N VAL A 465 -52.56 19.02 22.56
CA VAL A 465 -52.96 19.95 23.64
C VAL A 465 -53.69 21.17 23.07
N THR A 466 -53.20 21.72 21.96
CA THR A 466 -53.83 22.88 21.33
C THR A 466 -55.20 22.54 20.76
N GLY A 467 -55.36 21.36 20.14
CA GLY A 467 -56.67 20.85 19.71
C GLY A 467 -57.64 20.69 20.88
N PHE A 468 -57.18 20.11 21.99
CA PHE A 468 -57.95 19.98 23.22
C PHE A 468 -58.42 21.33 23.77
N ARG A 469 -57.53 22.34 23.79
CA ARG A 469 -57.90 23.71 24.20
C ARG A 469 -59.01 24.30 23.35
N PHE A 470 -58.96 24.12 22.03
CA PHE A 470 -60.02 24.62 21.14
C PHE A 470 -61.35 23.90 21.35
N GLU A 471 -61.33 22.58 21.53
CA GLU A 471 -62.53 21.79 21.80
C GLU A 471 -63.20 22.23 23.11
N HIS A 472 -62.40 22.41 24.18
CA HIS A 472 -62.91 22.85 25.47
C HIS A 472 -63.45 24.28 25.44
N LEU A 473 -62.81 25.18 24.68
CA LEU A 473 -63.29 26.54 24.47
C LEU A 473 -64.65 26.57 23.78
N VAL A 474 -64.87 25.71 22.78
CA VAL A 474 -66.16 25.62 22.08
C VAL A 474 -67.24 25.08 23.02
N SER A 475 -66.94 24.08 23.86
CA SER A 475 -67.90 23.55 24.83
C SER A 475 -68.24 24.54 25.95
N GLU A 476 -67.24 25.26 26.50
CA GLU A 476 -67.45 26.28 27.52
C GLU A 476 -68.28 27.46 26.98
N ASP A 477 -68.07 27.87 25.72
CA ASP A 477 -68.86 28.94 25.08
C ASP A 477 -70.33 28.53 24.87
N ILE A 478 -70.59 27.29 24.44
CA ILE A 478 -71.97 26.76 24.28
C ILE A 478 -72.73 26.75 25.62
N ASP A 479 -72.04 26.48 26.73
CA ASP A 479 -72.64 26.48 28.07
C ASP A 479 -72.67 27.87 28.73
N ALA A 480 -71.71 28.76 28.42
CA ALA A 480 -71.70 30.15 28.88
C ALA A 480 -72.72 31.04 28.14
N VAL A 481 -73.01 30.77 26.85
CA VAL A 481 -74.08 31.45 26.09
C VAL A 481 -75.46 31.20 26.70
N LYS A 482 -75.63 30.17 27.54
CA LYS A 482 -76.85 29.94 28.34
C LYS A 482 -76.93 30.80 29.61
N VAL A 483 -75.83 31.43 30.07
CA VAL A 483 -75.75 32.24 31.29
C VAL A 483 -75.03 33.56 31.00
N VAL A 484 -75.79 34.62 30.72
CA VAL A 484 -75.28 35.92 30.24
C VAL A 484 -74.37 36.62 31.25
N ASN A 485 -73.13 36.95 30.85
CA ASN A 485 -72.28 37.97 31.48
C ASN A 485 -71.18 38.50 30.53
N ASN A 486 -70.68 39.72 30.75
CA ASN A 486 -69.66 40.38 29.90
C ASN A 486 -68.19 40.01 30.24
N ASP A 487 -67.91 39.45 31.42
CA ASP A 487 -66.54 39.08 31.86
C ASP A 487 -66.04 37.77 31.22
N THR A 488 -66.95 36.92 30.76
CA THR A 488 -66.67 35.65 30.08
C THR A 488 -66.05 35.87 28.69
N ASP A 489 -66.49 36.90 27.97
CA ASP A 489 -66.03 37.19 26.59
C ASP A 489 -64.54 37.63 26.56
N LYS A 490 -64.11 38.42 27.55
CA LYS A 490 -62.70 38.81 27.70
C LYS A 490 -61.80 37.62 28.07
N THR A 491 -62.31 36.69 28.87
CA THR A 491 -61.60 35.48 29.30
C THR A 491 -61.51 34.46 28.15
N TYR A 492 -62.58 34.32 27.37
CA TYR A 492 -62.63 33.49 26.16
C TYR A 492 -61.60 33.96 25.12
N ASN A 493 -61.61 35.25 24.78
CA ASN A 493 -60.66 35.82 23.83
C ASN A 493 -59.19 35.66 24.27
N LYS A 494 -58.91 35.73 25.59
CA LYS A 494 -57.58 35.49 26.14
C LYS A 494 -57.14 34.02 26.02
N LYS A 495 -58.04 33.06 26.30
CA LYS A 495 -57.75 31.62 26.13
C LYS A 495 -57.57 31.26 24.65
N MET A 496 -58.38 31.83 23.75
CA MET A 496 -58.29 31.65 22.29
C MET A 496 -56.95 32.15 21.74
N ALA A 497 -56.53 33.36 22.13
CA ALA A 497 -55.24 33.91 21.75
C ALA A 497 -54.07 33.01 22.23
N CYS A 498 -54.14 32.50 23.45
CA CYS A 498 -53.12 31.60 24.00
C CYS A 498 -53.01 30.27 23.22
N SER A 499 -54.13 29.70 22.78
CA SER A 499 -54.16 28.49 21.94
C SER A 499 -53.61 28.74 20.54
N VAL A 500 -53.97 29.86 19.91
CA VAL A 500 -53.44 30.26 18.60
C VAL A 500 -51.94 30.54 18.66
N ASP A 501 -51.46 31.20 19.72
CA ASP A 501 -50.04 31.47 19.93
C ASP A 501 -49.24 30.19 20.17
N ALA A 502 -49.80 29.21 20.91
CA ALA A 502 -49.17 27.89 21.09
C ALA A 502 -49.09 27.10 19.77
N HIS A 503 -50.15 27.13 18.95
CA HIS A 503 -50.14 26.50 17.63
C HIS A 503 -49.10 27.12 16.70
N ARG A 504 -49.05 28.46 16.65
CA ARG A 504 -48.08 29.20 15.83
C ARG A 504 -46.64 28.92 16.28
N ALA A 505 -46.39 28.95 17.58
CA ALA A 505 -45.06 28.69 18.14
C ALA A 505 -44.54 27.26 17.90
N ALA A 506 -45.44 26.29 17.64
CA ALA A 506 -45.08 24.93 17.26
C ALA A 506 -44.78 24.76 15.76
N LEU A 507 -45.23 25.69 14.91
CA LEU A 507 -44.97 25.70 13.46
C LEU A 507 -43.68 26.45 13.09
N GLU A 508 -43.31 27.45 13.90
CA GLU A 508 -42.03 28.19 13.85
C GLU A 508 -40.92 27.45 14.58
#